data_AF-A0A843L1U1-F1
#
_entry.id   AF-A0A843L1U1-F1
#
_cell.length_a   1.000
_cell.length_b   1.000
_cell.length_c   1.000
_cell.angle_alpha   90.00
_cell.angle_beta   90.00
_cell.angle_gamma   90.00
#
_symmetry.space_group_name_H-M   'P 1'
#
loop_
_entity.id
_entity.type
_entity.pdbx_description
1 polymer ?
#
loop_
_entity_poly.entity_id
_entity_poly.type
_entity_poly.pdbx_seq_one_letter_code
_entity_poly.pdbx_strand_id
1 'polypeptide(L)' 'MVAGAKAQYKGVGTINGAGNYGFMLTAVDGAIKGDGTDLFRIKIWDKATDQLVYDNQLNALDTDDPTTVISGGSIVIHTK' A
#
# COMPACT_ATOMS: atom_id res chain seq x y z
N MET A 1 8.49 3.76 -5.44
CA MET A 1 9.58 2.89 -5.92
C MET A 1 9.01 1.58 -6.41
N VAL A 2 9.60 0.99 -7.44
CA VAL A 2 9.28 -0.37 -7.91
C VAL A 2 10.58 -1.17 -7.83
N ALA A 3 10.55 -2.33 -7.18
CA ALA A 3 11.69 -3.22 -7.01
C ALA A 3 11.20 -4.67 -7.11
N GLY A 4 11.48 -5.33 -8.24
CA GLY A 4 10.98 -6.67 -8.53
C GLY A 4 9.45 -6.73 -8.44
N ALA A 5 8.95 -7.67 -7.64
CA ALA A 5 7.52 -7.88 -7.40
C ALA A 5 6.87 -6.82 -6.48
N LYS A 6 7.61 -5.85 -5.92
CA LYS A 6 7.08 -4.88 -4.97
C LYS A 6 7.03 -3.47 -5.55
N ALA A 7 5.88 -2.81 -5.42
CA ALA A 7 5.70 -1.39 -5.70
C ALA A 7 5.24 -0.67 -4.43
N GLN A 8 5.89 0.44 -4.08
CA GLN A 8 5.49 1.29 -2.96
C GLN A 8 5.37 2.75 -3.40
N TYR A 9 4.26 3.39 -3.06
CA TYR A 9 4.03 4.81 -3.34
C TYR A 9 3.56 5.54 -2.08
N LYS A 10 3.99 6.80 -1.96
CA LYS A 10 3.50 7.73 -0.95
C LYS A 10 2.91 8.94 -1.65
N GLY A 11 1.86 9.50 -1.07
CA GLY A 11 1.19 10.66 -1.64
C GLY A 11 0.33 11.38 -0.63
N VAL A 12 -0.45 12.33 -1.15
CA VAL A 12 -1.37 13.16 -0.39
C VAL A 12 -2.74 13.08 -1.06
N GLY A 13 -3.80 13.04 -0.27
CA GLY A 13 -5.16 12.97 -0.77
C GLY A 13 -6.20 13.43 0.25
N THR A 14 -7.46 13.36 -0.18
CA THR A 14 -8.64 13.70 0.63
C THR A 14 -9.42 12.44 0.98
N ILE A 15 -10.07 12.41 2.13
CA ILE A 15 -11.10 11.40 2.45
C ILE A 15 -12.46 12.03 2.17
N ASN A 16 -13.28 11.39 1.34
CA ASN A 16 -14.61 11.88 0.93
C ASN A 16 -14.61 13.34 0.43
N GLY A 17 -13.55 13.74 -0.28
CA GLY A 17 -13.41 15.08 -0.86
C GLY A 17 -12.95 16.18 0.10
N ALA A 18 -12.61 15.86 1.34
CA ALA A 18 -12.14 16.82 2.34
C ALA A 18 -10.83 16.40 3.03
N GLY A 19 -10.20 17.36 3.71
CA GLY A 19 -9.00 17.16 4.52
C GLY A 19 -7.70 17.05 3.73
N ASN A 20 -6.60 16.79 4.44
CA ASN A 20 -5.25 16.65 3.88
C ASN A 20 -4.56 15.46 4.54
N TYR A 21 -4.64 14.30 3.89
CA TYR A 21 -4.17 13.04 4.42
C TYR A 21 -2.93 12.56 3.67
N GLY A 22 -1.98 12.02 4.41
CA GLY A 22 -0.88 11.26 3.83
C GLY A 22 -1.37 9.85 3.59
N PHE A 23 -0.92 9.25 2.50
CA PHE A 23 -1.09 7.82 2.30
C PHE A 23 0.22 7.16 1.88
N MET A 24 0.34 5.89 2.22
CA MET A 24 1.34 4.97 1.72
C MET A 24 0.62 3.73 1.23
N LEU A 25 0.88 3.33 0.00
CA LEU A 25 0.43 2.05 -0.54
C LEU A 25 1.63 1.19 -0.87
N THR A 26 1.54 -0.11 -0.56
CA THR A 26 2.49 -1.11 -1.01
C THR A 26 1.71 -2.24 -1.67
N ALA A 27 2.11 -2.62 -2.88
CA ALA A 27 1.52 -3.70 -3.66
C ALA A 27 2.60 -4.73 -3.99
N VAL A 28 2.22 -6.01 -3.95
CA VAL A 28 3.06 -7.13 -4.37
C VAL A 28 2.34 -7.90 -5.47
N ASP A 29 3.01 -8.04 -6.61
CA ASP A 29 2.59 -8.89 -7.73
C ASP A 29 3.03 -10.33 -7.46
N GLY A 30 2.07 -11.19 -7.17
CA GLY A 30 2.28 -12.60 -6.83
C GLY A 30 2.82 -13.42 -8.00
N ALA A 31 2.55 -13.01 -9.25
CA ALA A 31 3.06 -13.69 -10.43
C ALA A 31 4.57 -13.43 -10.60
N ILE A 32 5.03 -12.20 -10.38
CA ILE A 32 6.47 -11.87 -10.38
C ILE A 32 7.16 -12.45 -9.14
N LYS A 33 6.50 -12.47 -7.98
CA LYS A 33 7.03 -13.05 -6.74
C LYS A 33 7.18 -14.57 -6.83
N GLY A 34 6.31 -15.24 -7.58
CA GLY A 34 6.35 -16.67 -7.87
C GLY A 34 5.44 -17.55 -7.01
N ASP A 35 4.64 -16.98 -6.10
CA ASP A 35 3.66 -17.71 -5.28
C ASP A 35 2.20 -17.47 -5.72
N GLY A 36 1.99 -16.65 -6.75
CA GLY A 36 0.67 -16.30 -7.27
C GLY A 36 -0.21 -15.49 -6.32
N THR A 37 0.32 -15.07 -5.17
CA THR A 37 -0.45 -14.37 -4.14
C THR A 37 -0.20 -12.87 -4.19
N ASP A 38 -1.21 -12.13 -4.66
CA ASP A 38 -1.19 -10.68 -4.69
C ASP A 38 -1.47 -10.10 -3.29
N LEU A 39 -0.59 -9.20 -2.83
CA LEU A 39 -0.66 -8.61 -1.50
C LEU A 39 -0.76 -7.09 -1.58
N PHE A 40 -1.51 -6.48 -0.67
CA PHE A 40 -1.75 -5.04 -0.65
C PHE A 40 -1.74 -4.48 0.76
N ARG A 41 -1.07 -3.35 0.96
CA ARG A 41 -1.15 -2.54 2.18
C ARG A 41 -1.53 -1.11 1.83
N ILE A 42 -2.45 -0.53 2.59
CA ILE A 42 -2.77 0.89 2.58
C ILE A 42 -2.71 1.44 4.00
N LYS A 43 -1.92 2.49 4.17
CA LYS A 43 -1.80 3.27 5.40
C LYS A 43 -2.20 4.71 5.11
N ILE A 44 -3.02 5.29 5.97
CA ILE A 44 -3.53 6.66 5.88
C ILE A 44 -3.35 7.35 7.22
N TRP A 45 -2.84 8.57 7.22
CA TRP A 45 -2.67 9.38 8.42
C TRP A 45 -3.04 10.85 8.16
N ASP A 46 -3.48 11.52 9.20
CA ASP A 46 -3.70 12.96 9.19
C ASP A 46 -2.34 13.67 9.11
N LYS A 47 -2.15 14.59 8.16
CA LYS A 47 -0.85 15.27 7.99
C LYS A 47 -0.63 16.43 8.96
N ALA A 48 -1.67 16.93 9.61
CA ALA A 48 -1.55 18.01 10.58
C ALA A 48 -1.16 17.46 11.97
N THR A 49 -1.63 16.27 12.33
CA THR A 49 -1.42 15.67 13.65
C THR A 49 -0.53 14.43 13.64
N ASP A 50 -0.17 13.91 12.46
CA ASP A 50 0.48 12.62 12.24
C ASP A 50 -0.29 11.43 12.86
N GLN A 51 -1.57 11.63 13.21
CA GLN A 51 -2.40 10.57 13.76
C GLN A 51 -2.79 9.57 12.68
N LEU A 52 -2.62 8.29 13.01
CA LEU A 52 -3.04 7.20 12.14
C LEU A 52 -4.57 7.20 12.00
N VAL A 53 -5.04 7.22 10.75
CA VAL A 53 -6.47 7.10 10.43
C VAL A 53 -6.81 5.65 10.11
N TYR A 54 -5.97 4.99 9.33
CA TYR A 54 -6.17 3.60 8.93
C TYR A 54 -4.85 2.92 8.54
N ASP A 55 -4.70 1.65 8.87
CA ASP A 55 -3.68 0.76 8.34
C ASP A 55 -4.25 -0.66 8.35
N ASN A 56 -4.27 -1.34 7.21
CA ASN A 56 -4.66 -2.75 7.18
C ASN A 56 -3.55 -3.69 7.68
N GLN A 57 -2.40 -3.15 8.08
CA GLN A 57 -1.30 -3.86 8.72
C GLN A 57 -0.73 -3.01 9.87
N LEU A 58 -1.57 -2.83 10.90
CA LEU A 58 -1.29 -2.01 12.07
C LEU A 58 0.00 -2.43 12.79
N ASN A 59 0.76 -1.45 13.29
CA ASN A 59 2.02 -1.60 14.03
C ASN A 59 3.21 -2.18 13.24
N ALA A 60 3.06 -2.42 11.93
CA ALA A 60 4.17 -2.81 11.07
C ALA A 60 4.98 -1.60 10.60
N LEU A 61 6.29 -1.78 10.39
CA LEU A 61 7.16 -0.75 9.84
C LEU A 61 6.74 -0.39 8.41
N ASP A 62 7.00 0.84 7.98
CA ASP A 62 6.71 1.28 6.61
C ASP A 62 7.48 0.46 5.54
N THR A 63 8.56 -0.21 5.95
CA THR A 63 9.42 -1.05 5.09
C THR A 63 8.97 -2.51 5.00
N ASP A 64 8.09 -2.95 5.90
CA ASP A 64 7.63 -4.34 5.96
C ASP A 64 6.82 -4.68 4.72
N ASP A 65 6.96 -5.93 4.28
CA ASP A 65 6.15 -6.44 3.18
C ASP A 65 4.67 -6.53 3.59
N PRO A 66 3.73 -6.28 2.65
CA PRO A 66 2.31 -6.45 2.90
C PRO A 66 1.96 -7.88 3.32
N THR A 67 1.00 -8.03 4.24
CA THR A 67 0.49 -9.34 4.65
C THR A 67 -0.96 -9.60 4.23
N THR A 68 -1.67 -8.57 3.76
CA THR A 68 -3.09 -8.70 3.37
C THR A 68 -3.19 -9.16 1.91
N VAL A 69 -3.79 -10.33 1.71
CA VAL A 69 -4.16 -10.86 0.40
C VAL A 69 -5.35 -10.08 -0.16
N ILE A 70 -5.33 -9.76 -1.47
CA ILE A 70 -6.50 -9.14 -2.10
C ILE A 70 -7.66 -10.14 -2.21
N SER A 71 -8.89 -9.69 -1.98
CA SER A 71 -10.07 -10.56 -2.08
C SER A 71 -10.51 -10.85 -3.52
N GLY A 72 -9.95 -10.15 -4.50
CA GLY A 72 -10.24 -10.32 -5.93
C GLY A 72 -9.48 -9.32 -6.81
N GLY A 73 -9.54 -9.55 -8.12
CA GLY A 73 -8.75 -8.80 -9.10
C GLY A 73 -7.34 -9.38 -9.27
N SER A 74 -6.44 -8.55 -9.82
CA SER A 74 -5.03 -8.89 -10.01
C SER A 74 -4.18 -7.63 -9.87
N ILE A 75 -3.06 -7.75 -9.16
CA ILE A 75 -2.01 -6.74 -9.11
C ILE A 75 -1.00 -7.10 -10.19
N VAL A 76 -0.83 -6.19 -11.16
CA VAL A 76 0.15 -6.34 -12.23
C VAL A 76 1.16 -5.20 -12.14
N ILE A 77 2.43 -5.53 -11.95
CA ILE A 77 3.52 -4.55 -12.03
C ILE A 77 4.10 -4.54 -13.43
N HIS A 78 3.86 -3.45 -14.15
CA HIS A 78 4.50 -3.21 -15.44
C HIS A 78 5.86 -2.53 -15.25
N THR A 79 6.93 -3.23 -15.62
CA THR A 79 8.23 -2.61 -15.81
C THR A 79 8.26 -1.91 -17.17
N LYS A 80 9.01 -0.81 -17.25
CA LYS A 80 9.21 -0.08 -18.50
C LYS A 80 10.12 -0.85 -19.46
#